data_AF-A0A2C9JPZ6-F1
#
_entry.id   AF-A0A2C9JPZ6-F1
#
_cell.length_a   1.000
_cell.length_b   1.000
_cell.length_c   1.000
_cell.angle_alpha   90.00
_cell.angle_beta   90.00
_cell.angle_gamma   90.00
#
_symmetry.space_group_name_H-M   'P 1'
#
loop_
_entity.id
_entity.type
_entity.pdbx_description
1 polymer ?
#
loop_
_entity_poly.entity_id
_entity_poly.type
_entity_poly.pdbx_seq_one_letter_code
_entity_poly.pdbx_strand_id
1 'polypeptide(L)'
;MSPLLAAVFALLLYLLVRLLHITTPASAPLIYAKDRSSQFVQSVLTLCPILQQPYFPPLLWGKSGHVQTVLYAKMGRVNVPVPNGIRHSILLVDGATLTFDLHKPKVPHKSGESYCLLICPGIGNNSESHYMRTLVDYAQKNGYIAVVLNHIGSHKTIPLTAARIFTYERAKPLLLSWYNLRRAYLYVMTRNQKNLIRIHKKQLLSDEIKCKCDIDEKKVFSSITLEQLDEAFT
;
A
#
# COMPACT_ATOMS: atom_id res chain seq x y z
N MET A 1 44.39 -19.85 5.53
CA MET A 1 43.42 -19.26 6.49
C MET A 1 43.52 -20.03 7.80
N SER A 2 43.48 -19.35 8.96
CA SER A 2 43.43 -20.03 10.26
C SER A 2 42.14 -20.87 10.38
N PRO A 3 42.17 -22.06 11.02
CA PRO A 3 40.97 -22.87 11.26
C PRO A 3 39.85 -22.09 11.95
N LEU A 4 40.19 -21.17 12.85
CA LEU A 4 39.24 -20.29 13.51
C LEU A 4 38.54 -19.35 12.51
N LEU A 5 39.29 -18.76 11.58
CA LEU A 5 38.74 -17.88 10.56
C LEU A 5 37.80 -18.63 9.61
N ALA A 6 38.15 -19.87 9.25
CA ALA A 6 37.29 -20.74 8.44
C ALA A 6 35.99 -21.10 9.19
N ALA A 7 36.07 -21.41 10.48
CA ALA A 7 34.90 -21.72 11.29
C ALA A 7 33.95 -20.52 11.44
N VAL A 8 34.49 -19.32 11.67
CA VAL A 8 33.70 -18.07 11.73
C VAL A 8 33.02 -17.80 10.39
N PHE A 9 33.74 -17.94 9.28
CA PHE A 9 33.17 -17.76 7.95
C PHE A 9 32.04 -18.76 7.66
N ALA A 10 32.24 -20.05 7.99
CA ALA A 10 31.22 -21.08 7.81
C ALA A 10 29.97 -20.80 8.65
N LEU A 11 30.13 -20.35 9.90
CA LEU A 11 29.00 -19.97 10.75
C LEU A 11 28.22 -18.79 10.17
N LEU A 12 28.90 -17.74 9.70
CA LEU A 12 28.26 -16.60 9.07
C LEU A 12 27.49 -16.99 7.80
N LEU A 13 28.08 -17.85 6.96
CA LEU A 13 27.42 -18.36 5.76
C LEU A 13 26.19 -19.20 6.11
N TYR A 14 26.29 -20.06 7.12
CA TYR A 14 25.15 -20.85 7.61
C TYR A 14 24.01 -19.96 8.12
N LEU A 15 24.32 -18.96 8.95
CA LEU A 15 23.34 -18.00 9.44
C LEU A 15 22.69 -17.22 8.29
N LEU A 16 23.46 -16.83 7.28
CA LEU A 16 22.95 -16.16 6.08
C LEU A 16 21.99 -17.06 5.29
N VAL A 17 22.35 -18.33 5.07
CA VAL A 17 21.50 -19.33 4.39
C VAL A 17 20.17 -19.51 5.12
N ARG A 18 20.21 -19.56 6.47
CA ARG A 18 19.02 -19.65 7.31
C ARG A 18 18.16 -18.38 7.24
N LEU A 19 18.76 -17.20 7.39
CA LEU A 19 18.07 -15.90 7.35
C LEU A 19 17.37 -15.65 6.00
N LEU A 20 18.02 -16.06 4.91
CA LEU A 20 17.51 -15.88 3.54
C LEU A 20 16.57 -17.01 3.10
N HIS A 21 16.35 -18.02 3.96
CA HIS A 21 15.51 -19.19 3.68
C HIS A 21 15.88 -19.93 2.39
N ILE A 22 17.17 -19.93 1.99
CA ILE A 22 17.63 -20.43 0.68
C ILE A 22 17.25 -21.91 0.48
N THR A 23 17.34 -22.71 1.53
CA THR A 23 17.04 -24.15 1.50
C THR A 23 15.55 -24.49 1.64
N THR A 24 14.68 -23.50 1.86
CA THR A 24 13.24 -23.74 1.97
C THR A 24 12.67 -24.08 0.59
N PRO A 25 11.95 -25.19 0.41
CA PRO A 25 11.35 -25.53 -0.87
C PRO A 25 10.24 -24.52 -1.22
N ALA A 26 10.04 -24.28 -2.51
CA ALA A 26 8.87 -23.55 -2.97
C ALA A 26 7.61 -24.38 -2.70
N SER A 27 6.56 -23.75 -2.20
CA SER A 27 5.28 -24.38 -1.92
C SER A 27 4.13 -23.48 -2.35
N ALA A 28 2.95 -24.10 -2.53
CA ALA A 28 1.72 -23.34 -2.71
C ALA A 28 1.41 -22.51 -1.44
N PRO A 29 0.76 -21.35 -1.58
CA PRO A 29 0.42 -20.54 -0.42
C PRO A 29 -0.55 -21.27 0.51
N LEU A 30 -0.40 -21.05 1.81
CA LEU A 30 -1.37 -21.55 2.79
C LEU A 30 -2.62 -20.67 2.76
N ILE A 31 -3.78 -21.31 2.56
CA ILE A 31 -5.06 -20.61 2.44
C ILE A 31 -5.85 -20.81 3.73
N TYR A 32 -6.09 -19.70 4.44
CA TYR A 32 -6.95 -19.64 5.62
C TYR A 32 -8.34 -19.17 5.20
N ALA A 33 -9.35 -20.00 5.46
CA ALA A 33 -10.75 -19.68 5.24
C ALA A 33 -11.58 -20.25 6.39
N LYS A 34 -12.62 -19.52 6.82
CA LYS A 34 -13.53 -19.99 7.89
C LYS A 34 -14.19 -21.32 7.51
N ASP A 35 -14.66 -21.42 6.26
CA ASP A 35 -15.17 -22.65 5.68
C ASP A 35 -14.59 -22.82 4.26
N ARG A 36 -13.67 -23.78 4.12
CA ARG A 36 -13.01 -24.09 2.86
C ARG A 36 -13.94 -24.80 1.87
N SER A 37 -14.99 -25.46 2.36
CA SER A 37 -15.98 -26.15 1.52
C SER A 37 -17.02 -25.20 0.94
N SER A 38 -17.10 -23.97 1.44
CA SER A 38 -18.04 -22.96 0.95
C SER A 38 -17.90 -22.71 -0.56
N GLN A 39 -19.04 -22.51 -1.22
CA GLN A 39 -19.12 -22.24 -2.65
C GLN A 39 -18.25 -21.04 -3.07
N PHE A 40 -18.18 -20.01 -2.23
CA PHE A 40 -17.34 -18.84 -2.48
C PHE A 40 -15.85 -19.21 -2.55
N VAL A 41 -15.33 -19.94 -1.55
CA VAL A 41 -13.91 -20.32 -1.51
C VAL A 41 -13.58 -21.24 -2.69
N GLN A 42 -14.45 -22.21 -2.99
CA GLN A 42 -14.28 -23.10 -4.13
C GLN A 42 -14.29 -22.35 -5.47
N SER A 43 -15.15 -21.33 -5.62
CA SER A 43 -15.19 -20.50 -6.82
C SER A 43 -13.91 -19.68 -6.98
N VAL A 44 -13.42 -19.04 -5.92
CA VAL A 44 -12.14 -18.30 -5.95
C VAL A 44 -10.97 -19.22 -6.32
N LEU A 45 -10.91 -20.41 -5.71
CA LEU A 45 -9.86 -21.39 -5.98
C LEU A 45 -9.88 -21.90 -7.43
N THR A 46 -11.07 -22.07 -8.00
CA THR A 46 -11.27 -22.51 -9.38
C THR A 46 -10.91 -21.41 -10.37
N LEU A 47 -11.33 -20.17 -10.11
CA LEU A 47 -11.06 -19.02 -10.97
C LEU A 47 -9.61 -18.53 -10.89
N CYS A 48 -8.94 -18.78 -9.75
CA CYS A 48 -7.57 -18.33 -9.48
C CYS A 48 -6.64 -19.53 -9.23
N PRO A 49 -6.33 -20.36 -10.25
CA PRO A 49 -5.48 -21.55 -10.08
C PRO A 49 -4.08 -21.22 -9.56
N ILE A 50 -3.60 -19.99 -9.78
CA ILE A 50 -2.32 -19.50 -9.24
C ILE A 50 -2.22 -19.62 -7.71
N LEU A 51 -3.36 -19.57 -6.99
CA LEU A 51 -3.39 -19.74 -5.53
C LEU A 51 -3.08 -21.18 -5.09
N GLN A 52 -3.04 -22.12 -6.02
CA GLN A 52 -2.73 -23.53 -5.76
C GLN A 52 -1.36 -23.93 -6.31
N GLN A 53 -0.68 -23.00 -6.99
CA GLN A 53 0.63 -23.25 -7.61
C GLN A 53 1.77 -22.82 -6.68
N PRO A 54 2.93 -23.48 -6.72
CA PRO A 54 4.10 -23.04 -5.97
C PRO A 54 4.58 -21.66 -6.45
N TYR A 55 4.89 -20.77 -5.51
CA TYR A 55 5.54 -19.50 -5.82
C TYR A 55 7.06 -19.66 -5.85
N PHE A 56 7.69 -19.27 -6.97
CA PHE A 56 9.14 -19.36 -7.18
C PHE A 56 9.79 -17.97 -7.15
N PRO A 57 10.24 -17.48 -5.97
CA PRO A 57 10.89 -16.18 -5.87
C PRO A 57 12.35 -16.23 -6.34
N PRO A 58 13.00 -15.06 -6.55
CA PRO A 58 14.44 -14.97 -6.80
C PRO A 58 15.26 -15.77 -5.77
N LEU A 59 16.20 -16.58 -6.25
CA LEU A 59 16.82 -17.66 -5.45
C LEU A 59 17.53 -17.17 -4.18
N LEU A 60 18.36 -16.13 -4.29
CA LEU A 60 19.29 -15.74 -3.22
C LEU A 60 18.59 -14.99 -2.08
N TRP A 61 17.58 -14.18 -2.37
CA TRP A 61 16.99 -13.25 -1.38
C TRP A 61 15.47 -13.25 -1.39
N GLY A 62 14.85 -13.75 -2.47
CA GLY A 62 13.42 -13.68 -2.67
C GLY A 62 12.64 -14.65 -1.78
N LYS A 63 13.27 -15.64 -1.12
CA LYS A 63 12.56 -16.51 -0.15
C LYS A 63 12.35 -15.84 1.22
N SER A 64 13.00 -14.70 1.48
CA SER A 64 12.81 -13.92 2.70
C SER A 64 11.85 -12.74 2.46
N GLY A 65 10.63 -12.84 2.98
CA GLY A 65 9.62 -11.78 2.85
C GLY A 65 10.04 -10.44 3.46
N HIS A 66 10.82 -10.47 4.55
CA HIS A 66 11.38 -9.26 5.16
C HIS A 66 12.40 -8.58 4.24
N VAL A 67 13.30 -9.36 3.63
CA VAL A 67 14.29 -8.84 2.68
C VAL A 67 13.60 -8.28 1.45
N GLN A 68 12.62 -8.99 0.88
CA GLN A 68 11.81 -8.47 -0.22
C GLN A 68 11.19 -7.11 0.15
N THR A 69 10.56 -7.02 1.32
CA THR A 69 9.90 -5.79 1.79
C THR A 69 10.89 -4.62 1.90
N VAL A 70 12.04 -4.84 2.53
CA VAL A 70 13.05 -3.78 2.72
C VAL A 70 13.69 -3.36 1.38
N LEU A 71 14.05 -4.31 0.53
CA LEU A 71 14.65 -4.04 -0.77
C LEU A 71 13.69 -3.24 -1.65
N TYR A 72 12.44 -3.68 -1.80
CA TYR A 72 11.46 -2.95 -2.62
C TYR A 72 11.04 -1.62 -2.00
N ALA A 73 11.04 -1.47 -0.68
CA ALA A 73 10.80 -0.18 -0.04
C ALA A 73 11.92 0.84 -0.33
N LYS A 74 13.19 0.39 -0.46
CA LYS A 74 14.33 1.26 -0.73
C LYS A 74 14.60 1.48 -2.22
N MET A 75 14.66 0.39 -3.00
CA MET A 75 14.98 0.43 -4.43
C MET A 75 13.79 0.90 -5.29
N GLY A 76 12.58 0.77 -4.75
CA GLY A 76 11.37 0.97 -5.53
C GLY A 76 11.23 -0.08 -6.64
N ARG A 77 10.38 0.23 -7.63
CA ARG A 77 10.30 -0.54 -8.87
C ARG A 77 11.21 0.09 -9.93
N VAL A 78 11.92 -0.76 -10.66
CA VAL A 78 12.76 -0.37 -11.81
C VAL A 78 11.91 -0.40 -13.07
N ASN A 79 12.20 0.45 -14.07
CA ASN A 79 11.50 0.51 -15.36
C ASN A 79 9.98 0.65 -15.21
N VAL A 80 9.54 1.57 -14.35
CA VAL A 80 8.12 1.78 -14.05
C VAL A 80 7.42 2.36 -15.28
N PRO A 81 6.32 1.76 -15.75
CA PRO A 81 5.58 2.28 -16.88
C PRO A 81 4.91 3.62 -16.55
N VAL A 82 4.52 4.35 -17.59
CA VAL A 82 3.71 5.58 -17.49
C VAL A 82 2.36 5.34 -18.19
N PRO A 83 1.37 4.76 -17.50
CA PRO A 83 0.05 4.59 -18.07
C PRO A 83 -0.60 5.93 -18.40
N ASN A 84 -1.09 6.08 -19.62
CA ASN A 84 -1.93 7.22 -19.98
C ASN A 84 -3.28 7.07 -19.28
N GLY A 85 -3.69 8.10 -18.55
CA GLY A 85 -4.96 8.15 -17.83
C GLY A 85 -5.57 9.54 -17.93
N ILE A 86 -6.89 9.59 -17.74
CA ILE A 86 -7.64 10.84 -17.67
C ILE A 86 -8.01 11.06 -16.20
N ARG A 87 -7.58 12.19 -15.64
CA ARG A 87 -7.95 12.57 -14.28
C ARG A 87 -9.36 13.15 -14.26
N HIS A 88 -10.17 12.63 -13.37
CA HIS A 88 -11.50 13.14 -13.04
C HIS A 88 -11.47 13.79 -11.66
N SER A 89 -12.33 14.77 -11.46
CA SER A 89 -12.48 15.48 -10.18
C SER A 89 -13.95 15.63 -9.85
N ILE A 90 -14.30 15.36 -8.59
CA ILE A 90 -15.66 15.45 -8.07
C ILE A 90 -15.60 16.26 -6.78
N LEU A 91 -16.45 17.29 -6.68
CA LEU A 91 -16.68 18.00 -5.42
C LEU A 91 -17.62 17.17 -4.54
N LEU A 92 -17.16 16.80 -3.35
CA LEU A 92 -17.94 16.07 -2.37
C LEU A 92 -18.79 17.02 -1.53
N VAL A 93 -19.79 16.46 -0.84
CA VAL A 93 -20.75 17.21 -0.01
C VAL A 93 -20.10 17.94 1.17
N ASP A 94 -18.92 17.50 1.61
CA ASP A 94 -18.11 18.11 2.66
C ASP A 94 -17.13 19.17 2.14
N GLY A 95 -17.19 19.49 0.84
CA GLY A 95 -16.30 20.45 0.17
C GLY A 95 -14.96 19.85 -0.27
N ALA A 96 -14.70 18.56 -0.02
CA ALA A 96 -13.48 17.91 -0.48
C ALA A 96 -13.52 17.67 -2.00
N THR A 97 -12.39 17.93 -2.68
CA THR A 97 -12.21 17.55 -4.07
C THR A 97 -11.63 16.15 -4.13
N LEU A 98 -12.47 15.18 -4.48
CA LEU A 98 -12.06 13.82 -4.77
C LEU A 98 -11.51 13.75 -6.20
N THR A 99 -10.36 13.11 -6.38
CA THR A 99 -9.85 12.86 -7.73
C THR A 99 -9.51 11.40 -7.92
N PHE A 100 -9.64 10.94 -9.16
CA PHE A 100 -9.26 9.59 -9.57
C PHE A 100 -8.81 9.62 -11.03
N ASP A 101 -7.96 8.69 -11.40
CA ASP A 101 -7.44 8.59 -12.76
C ASP A 101 -8.03 7.34 -13.43
N LEU A 102 -8.67 7.54 -14.58
CA LEU A 102 -9.27 6.49 -15.40
C LEU A 102 -8.32 6.10 -16.52
N HIS A 103 -8.05 4.80 -16.64
CA HIS A 103 -7.17 4.21 -17.62
C HIS A 103 -7.95 3.20 -18.46
N LYS A 104 -8.04 3.46 -19.78
CA LYS A 104 -8.71 2.57 -20.73
C LYS A 104 -7.88 1.30 -20.97
N PRO A 105 -8.51 0.15 -21.26
CA PRO A 105 -7.79 -1.06 -21.62
C PRO A 105 -6.97 -0.86 -22.91
N LYS A 106 -5.83 -1.54 -23.02
CA LYS A 106 -5.00 -1.54 -24.24
C LYS A 106 -5.43 -2.60 -25.25
N VAL A 107 -6.13 -3.61 -24.79
CA VAL A 107 -6.66 -4.74 -25.57
C VAL A 107 -8.06 -5.09 -25.07
N PRO A 108 -8.94 -5.74 -25.85
CA PRO A 108 -10.18 -6.29 -25.32
C PRO A 108 -9.91 -7.32 -24.22
N HIS A 109 -10.82 -7.43 -23.24
CA HIS A 109 -10.72 -8.49 -22.25
C HIS A 109 -10.93 -9.86 -22.92
N LYS A 110 -10.28 -10.91 -22.41
CA LYS A 110 -10.29 -12.25 -23.01
C LYS A 110 -11.68 -12.89 -23.09
N SER A 111 -12.61 -12.48 -22.22
CA SER A 111 -14.00 -12.97 -22.25
C SER A 111 -14.91 -12.22 -23.22
N GLY A 112 -14.45 -11.13 -23.85
CA GLY A 112 -15.28 -10.24 -24.67
C GLY A 112 -16.06 -9.17 -23.86
N GLU A 113 -16.20 -9.36 -22.55
CA GLU A 113 -16.90 -8.43 -21.65
C GLU A 113 -16.03 -7.25 -21.20
N SER A 114 -16.64 -6.23 -20.61
CA SER A 114 -15.94 -5.06 -20.03
C SER A 114 -15.90 -5.12 -18.50
N TYR A 115 -14.70 -5.13 -17.93
CA TYR A 115 -14.50 -5.11 -16.48
C TYR A 115 -13.75 -3.86 -16.02
N CYS A 116 -14.24 -3.27 -14.93
CA CYS A 116 -13.63 -2.11 -14.28
C CYS A 116 -13.04 -2.49 -12.93
N LEU A 117 -11.74 -2.23 -12.76
CA LEU A 117 -11.02 -2.37 -11.49
C LEU A 117 -10.97 -1.03 -10.79
N LEU A 118 -11.65 -0.95 -9.64
CA LEU A 118 -11.56 0.19 -8.73
C LEU A 118 -10.39 -0.05 -7.75
N ILE A 119 -9.39 0.82 -7.79
CA ILE A 119 -8.14 0.65 -7.06
C ILE A 119 -8.01 1.78 -6.03
N CYS A 120 -7.97 1.40 -4.76
CA CYS A 120 -7.75 2.32 -3.64
C CYS A 120 -6.32 2.15 -3.13
N PRO A 121 -5.39 3.08 -3.46
CA PRO A 121 -4.03 3.02 -2.95
C PRO A 121 -3.98 3.24 -1.44
N GLY A 122 -2.86 2.83 -0.83
CA GLY A 122 -2.61 3.06 0.58
C GLY A 122 -2.51 4.54 0.95
N ILE A 123 -2.48 4.81 2.26
CA ILE A 123 -2.37 6.16 2.83
C ILE A 123 -1.29 7.00 2.12
N GLY A 124 -1.65 8.23 1.74
CA GLY A 124 -0.74 9.19 1.12
C GLY A 124 -0.26 8.83 -0.29
N ASN A 125 -0.85 7.83 -0.94
CA ASN A 125 -0.52 7.43 -2.31
C ASN A 125 -1.63 7.80 -3.30
N ASN A 126 -1.28 7.74 -4.59
CA ASN A 126 -2.17 8.08 -5.69
C ASN A 126 -1.82 7.30 -6.96
N SER A 127 -2.49 7.60 -8.06
CA SER A 127 -2.28 7.03 -9.39
C SER A 127 -0.83 7.13 -9.90
N GLU A 128 -0.05 8.12 -9.46
CA GLU A 128 1.33 8.34 -9.89
C GLU A 128 2.35 7.53 -9.06
N SER A 129 1.92 6.91 -7.95
CA SER A 129 2.77 6.01 -7.18
C SER A 129 3.25 4.84 -8.06
N HIS A 130 4.55 4.55 -8.02
CA HIS A 130 5.18 3.56 -8.91
C HIS A 130 4.48 2.20 -8.90
N TYR A 131 4.04 1.75 -7.72
CA TYR A 131 3.38 0.45 -7.60
C TYR A 131 1.99 0.41 -8.25
N MET A 132 1.28 1.55 -8.26
CA MET A 132 0.00 1.72 -8.94
C MET A 132 0.18 1.75 -10.45
N ARG A 133 1.18 2.47 -10.96
CA ARG A 133 1.47 2.52 -12.39
C ARG A 133 1.74 1.15 -12.99
N THR A 134 2.51 0.30 -12.29
CA THR A 134 2.72 -1.08 -12.75
C THR A 134 1.42 -1.90 -12.73
N LEU A 135 0.60 -1.76 -11.68
CA LEU A 135 -0.67 -2.48 -11.58
C LEU A 135 -1.62 -2.07 -12.72
N VAL A 136 -1.74 -0.77 -12.97
CA VAL A 136 -2.54 -0.22 -14.05
C VAL A 136 -2.04 -0.71 -15.41
N ASP A 137 -0.73 -0.64 -15.69
CA ASP A 137 -0.19 -1.13 -16.95
C ASP A 137 -0.50 -2.62 -17.18
N TYR A 138 -0.36 -3.44 -16.13
CA TYR A 138 -0.71 -4.86 -16.17
C TYR A 138 -2.21 -5.07 -16.42
N ALA A 139 -3.07 -4.32 -15.73
CA ALA A 139 -4.52 -4.38 -15.91
C ALA A 139 -4.92 -4.00 -17.34
N GLN A 140 -4.39 -2.90 -17.88
CA GLN A 140 -4.66 -2.44 -19.24
C GLN A 140 -4.25 -3.48 -20.28
N LYS A 141 -3.08 -4.12 -20.10
CA LYS A 141 -2.57 -5.20 -20.98
C LYS A 141 -3.43 -6.47 -20.94
N ASN A 142 -4.26 -6.64 -19.91
CA ASN A 142 -5.20 -7.75 -19.78
C ASN A 142 -6.65 -7.35 -20.08
N GLY A 143 -6.87 -6.14 -20.60
CA GLY A 143 -8.17 -5.67 -21.04
C GLY A 143 -9.12 -5.17 -19.96
N TYR A 144 -8.57 -4.78 -18.80
CA TYR A 144 -9.34 -4.14 -17.74
C TYR A 144 -9.34 -2.62 -17.91
N ILE A 145 -10.48 -1.99 -17.63
CA ILE A 145 -10.55 -0.57 -17.29
C ILE A 145 -10.00 -0.44 -15.86
N ALA A 146 -9.02 0.43 -15.63
CA ALA A 146 -8.46 0.64 -14.30
C ALA A 146 -8.77 2.06 -13.83
N VAL A 147 -9.36 2.19 -12.65
CA VAL A 147 -9.69 3.47 -12.02
C VAL A 147 -8.94 3.55 -10.70
N VAL A 148 -8.01 4.48 -10.59
CA VAL A 148 -7.19 4.64 -9.37
C VAL A 148 -7.64 5.87 -8.62
N LEU A 149 -8.11 5.65 -7.39
CA LEU A 149 -8.43 6.73 -6.47
C LEU A 149 -7.17 7.47 -6.03
N ASN A 150 -7.20 8.79 -5.95
CA ASN A 150 -6.11 9.57 -5.40
C ASN A 150 -6.43 9.94 -3.95
N HIS A 151 -5.56 9.58 -3.00
CA HIS A 151 -5.74 10.01 -1.61
C HIS A 151 -5.76 11.54 -1.54
N ILE A 152 -6.69 12.12 -0.79
CA ILE A 152 -6.84 13.57 -0.65
C ILE A 152 -5.52 14.17 -0.15
N GLY A 153 -5.06 15.25 -0.79
CA GLY A 153 -3.79 15.92 -0.49
C GLY A 153 -2.53 15.19 -0.98
N SER A 154 -2.60 13.96 -1.51
CA SER A 154 -1.40 13.23 -1.94
C SER A 154 -0.79 13.76 -3.25
N HIS A 155 -1.59 14.40 -4.10
CA HIS A 155 -1.12 15.05 -5.31
C HIS A 155 -0.56 16.44 -5.00
N LYS A 156 0.62 16.76 -5.55
CA LYS A 156 1.29 18.05 -5.31
C LYS A 156 0.65 19.21 -6.07
N THR A 157 -0.01 18.92 -7.19
CA THR A 157 -0.56 19.92 -8.12
C THR A 157 -2.06 20.13 -7.94
N ILE A 158 -2.72 19.28 -7.16
CA ILE A 158 -4.16 19.39 -6.89
C ILE A 158 -4.32 20.15 -5.57
N PRO A 159 -4.98 21.32 -5.57
CA PRO A 159 -5.23 22.07 -4.35
C PRO A 159 -6.04 21.24 -3.36
N LEU A 160 -5.67 21.34 -2.09
CA LEU A 160 -6.46 20.76 -1.02
C LEU A 160 -7.64 21.68 -0.69
N THR A 161 -8.87 21.18 -0.86
CA THR A 161 -10.10 21.97 -0.68
C THR A 161 -10.88 21.67 0.60
N ALA A 162 -10.48 20.64 1.36
CA ALA A 162 -11.09 20.28 2.64
C ALA A 162 -10.07 20.34 3.77
N ALA A 163 -10.57 20.65 4.97
CA ALA A 163 -9.78 20.67 6.20
C ALA A 163 -9.45 19.26 6.72
N ARG A 164 -10.04 18.20 6.16
CA ARG A 164 -9.87 16.82 6.60
C ARG A 164 -9.40 15.93 5.44
N ILE A 165 -8.38 15.11 5.69
CA ILE A 165 -7.71 14.30 4.66
C ILE A 165 -7.66 12.81 4.99
N PHE A 166 -8.00 12.42 6.22
CA PHE A 166 -8.06 11.03 6.65
C PHE A 166 -8.99 10.87 7.88
N THR A 167 -9.32 9.63 8.20
CA THR A 167 -10.01 9.23 9.44
C THR A 167 -9.49 7.87 9.86
N TYR A 168 -9.10 7.70 11.12
CA TYR A 168 -8.57 6.45 11.66
C TYR A 168 -9.64 5.62 12.36
N GLU A 169 -10.60 6.26 13.03
CA GLU A 169 -11.60 5.61 13.89
C GLU A 169 -12.28 4.39 13.24
N ARG A 170 -12.78 4.55 12.01
CA ARG A 170 -13.48 3.47 11.29
C ARG A 170 -12.59 2.27 10.95
N ALA A 171 -11.29 2.50 10.77
CA ALA A 171 -10.32 1.45 10.44
C ALA A 171 -9.66 0.83 11.68
N LYS A 172 -9.81 1.45 12.86
CA LYS A 172 -9.17 1.05 14.12
C LYS A 172 -9.35 -0.43 14.46
N PRO A 173 -10.56 -1.04 14.42
CA PRO A 173 -10.72 -2.46 14.78
C PRO A 173 -9.88 -3.39 13.89
N LEU A 174 -9.85 -3.11 12.58
CA LEU A 174 -9.08 -3.89 11.61
C LEU A 174 -7.58 -3.68 11.78
N LEU A 175 -7.12 -2.44 11.94
CA LEU A 175 -5.71 -2.12 12.10
C LEU A 175 -5.14 -2.69 13.41
N LEU A 176 -5.94 -2.73 14.47
CA LEU A 176 -5.56 -3.32 15.75
C LEU A 176 -5.61 -4.86 15.75
N SER A 177 -6.37 -5.49 14.84
CA SER A 177 -6.37 -6.96 14.71
C SER A 177 -5.06 -7.54 14.17
N TRP A 178 -4.17 -6.71 13.61
CA TRP A 178 -2.90 -7.16 13.05
C TRP A 178 -1.88 -7.53 14.14
N TYR A 179 -1.35 -8.75 14.07
CA TYR A 179 -0.27 -9.23 14.95
C TYR A 179 1.14 -8.81 14.45
N ASN A 180 2.15 -8.96 15.29
CA ASN A 180 3.58 -8.72 15.01
C ASN A 180 3.93 -7.22 14.79
N LEU A 181 4.51 -6.87 13.63
CA LEU A 181 5.10 -5.55 13.31
C LEU A 181 4.07 -4.40 13.22
N ARG A 182 2.83 -4.60 13.71
CA ARG A 182 1.75 -3.60 13.77
C ARG A 182 2.24 -2.25 14.30
N ARG A 183 2.96 -2.23 15.43
CA ARG A 183 3.44 -0.98 16.05
C ARG A 183 4.41 -0.22 15.12
N ALA A 184 5.35 -0.93 14.51
CA ALA A 184 6.29 -0.34 13.57
C ALA A 184 5.58 0.20 12.32
N TYR A 185 4.62 -0.56 11.78
CA TYR A 185 3.81 -0.13 10.64
C TYR A 185 3.00 1.13 10.96
N LEU A 186 2.25 1.14 12.08
CA LEU A 186 1.44 2.28 12.49
C LEU A 186 2.30 3.52 12.74
N TYR A 187 3.51 3.36 13.30
CA TYR A 187 4.46 4.46 13.44
C TYR A 187 4.85 5.07 12.08
N VAL A 188 5.18 4.23 11.09
CA VAL A 188 5.52 4.69 9.73
C VAL A 188 4.32 5.39 9.07
N MET A 189 3.11 4.84 9.21
CA MET A 189 1.89 5.46 8.67
C MET A 189 1.58 6.80 9.34
N THR A 190 1.76 6.90 10.67
CA THR A 190 1.61 8.15 11.43
C THR A 190 2.57 9.21 10.89
N ARG A 191 3.83 8.85 10.67
CA ARG A 191 4.83 9.77 10.11
C ARG A 191 4.46 10.22 8.69
N ASN A 192 3.95 9.31 7.86
CA ASN A 192 3.50 9.64 6.50
C ASN A 192 2.33 10.63 6.53
N GLN A 193 1.33 10.42 7.40
CA GLN A 193 0.21 11.36 7.55
C GLN A 193 0.66 12.72 8.08
N LYS A 194 1.51 12.76 9.12
CA LYS A 194 2.08 14.03 9.61
C LYS A 194 2.85 14.77 8.52
N ASN A 195 3.57 14.06 7.66
CA ASN A 195 4.25 14.68 6.54
C ASN A 195 3.27 15.28 5.52
N LEU A 196 2.15 14.61 5.25
CA LEU A 196 1.09 15.11 4.38
C LEU A 196 0.44 16.38 4.96
N ILE A 197 0.11 16.36 6.26
CA ILE A 197 -0.41 17.52 6.98
C ILE A 197 0.59 18.68 6.92
N ARG A 198 1.89 18.40 7.11
CA ARG A 198 2.95 19.40 7.05
C ARG A 198 3.07 20.05 5.67
N ILE A 199 2.93 19.29 4.59
CA ILE A 199 2.94 19.81 3.21
C ILE A 199 1.79 20.81 3.01
N HIS A 200 0.61 20.47 3.51
CA HIS A 200 -0.61 21.29 3.38
C HIS A 200 -0.91 22.14 4.62
N LYS A 201 0.13 22.46 5.41
CA LYS A 201 -0.05 23.16 6.71
C LYS A 201 -0.82 24.46 6.57
N LYS A 202 -0.58 25.23 5.50
CA LYS A 202 -1.25 26.52 5.28
C LYS A 202 -2.77 26.38 5.12
N GLN A 203 -3.22 25.27 4.55
CA GLN A 203 -4.63 24.97 4.32
C GLN A 203 -5.25 24.23 5.51
N LEU A 204 -4.52 23.30 6.11
CA LEU A 204 -5.03 22.41 7.16
C LEU A 204 -4.92 22.97 8.57
N LEU A 205 -3.94 23.85 8.81
CA LEU A 205 -3.62 24.40 10.13
C LEU A 205 -3.53 25.93 10.07
N SER A 206 -4.34 26.57 9.21
CA SER A 206 -4.53 28.03 9.27
C SER A 206 -5.17 28.40 10.61
N ASP A 207 -4.99 29.64 11.07
CA ASP A 207 -5.57 30.08 12.34
C ASP A 207 -7.10 29.99 12.34
N GLU A 208 -7.72 30.22 11.17
CA GLU A 208 -9.16 30.03 10.97
C GLU A 208 -9.57 28.56 11.18
N ILE A 209 -8.89 27.61 10.53
CA ILE A 209 -9.23 26.19 10.64
C ILE A 209 -8.94 25.65 12.05
N LYS A 210 -7.81 26.04 12.65
CA LYS A 210 -7.49 25.67 14.04
C LYS A 210 -8.54 26.16 15.02
N CYS A 211 -9.01 27.40 14.87
CA CYS A 211 -10.07 27.96 15.71
C CYS A 211 -11.41 27.25 15.46
N LYS A 212 -11.78 27.03 14.19
CA LYS A 212 -13.05 26.41 13.81
C LYS A 212 -13.18 24.95 14.25
N CYS A 213 -12.07 24.20 14.22
CA CYS A 213 -12.04 22.77 14.48
C CYS A 213 -11.36 22.39 15.81
N ASP A 214 -11.01 23.38 16.65
CA ASP A 214 -10.29 23.19 17.93
C ASP A 214 -8.99 22.36 17.80
N ILE A 215 -8.20 22.63 16.76
CA ILE A 215 -6.99 21.86 16.47
C ILE A 215 -5.79 22.41 17.23
N ASP A 216 -5.21 21.58 18.10
CA ASP A 216 -3.92 21.83 18.73
C ASP A 216 -2.77 21.35 17.83
N GLU A 217 -2.18 22.29 17.10
CA GLU A 217 -1.04 22.01 16.21
C GLU A 217 0.14 21.32 16.91
N LYS A 218 0.40 21.62 18.19
CA LYS A 218 1.50 20.96 18.92
C LYS A 218 1.18 19.49 19.14
N LYS A 219 -0.06 19.16 19.53
CA LYS A 219 -0.52 17.77 19.68
C LYS A 219 -0.49 17.00 18.36
N VAL A 220 -0.90 17.63 17.25
CA VAL A 220 -0.83 17.02 15.91
C VAL A 220 0.60 16.56 15.59
N PHE A 221 1.60 17.43 15.78
CA PHE A 221 2.97 17.08 15.43
C PHE A 221 3.68 16.20 16.47
N SER A 222 3.28 16.25 17.76
CA SER A 222 3.81 15.39 18.81
C SER A 222 3.19 13.98 18.84
N SER A 223 2.07 13.76 18.14
CA SER A 223 1.39 12.45 18.09
C SER A 223 2.31 11.34 17.59
N ILE A 224 2.29 10.19 18.29
CA ILE A 224 3.15 9.03 17.98
C ILE A 224 2.38 7.85 17.35
N THR A 225 1.05 7.89 17.41
CA THR A 225 0.16 6.92 16.75
C THR A 225 -0.83 7.62 15.81
N LEU A 226 -1.38 6.87 14.86
CA LEU A 226 -2.43 7.37 13.96
C LEU A 226 -3.70 7.73 14.74
N GLU A 227 -3.98 7.04 15.84
CA GLU A 227 -5.09 7.31 16.73
C GLU A 227 -4.96 8.68 17.40
N GLN A 228 -3.83 8.93 18.06
CA GLN A 228 -3.54 10.24 18.65
C GLN A 228 -3.54 11.35 17.60
N LEU A 229 -3.02 11.05 16.41
CA LEU A 229 -3.02 12.00 15.31
C LEU A 229 -4.43 12.32 14.83
N ASP A 230 -5.31 11.33 14.74
CA ASP A 230 -6.71 11.52 14.39
C ASP A 230 -7.42 12.34 15.47
N GLU A 231 -7.30 11.95 16.76
CA GLU A 231 -7.87 12.70 17.90
C GLU A 231 -7.39 14.16 18.00
N ALA A 232 -6.15 14.44 17.59
CA ALA A 232 -5.61 15.80 17.61
C ALA A 232 -6.02 16.62 16.38
N PHE A 233 -6.52 15.99 15.32
CA PHE A 233 -6.78 16.60 14.00
C PHE A 233 -8.26 16.59 13.59
N THR A 234 -9.07 15.72 14.18
CA THR A 234 -10.49 15.46 13.91
C THR A 234 -11.32 15.87 15.12
#